data_AF-A0A973NZ82-F1
#
_entry.id   AF-A0A973NZ82-F1
#
_cell.length_a   1.000
_cell.length_b   1.000
_cell.length_c   1.000
_cell.angle_alpha   90.00
_cell.angle_beta   90.00
_cell.angle_gamma   90.00
#
_symmetry.space_group_name_H-M   'P 1'
#
loop_
_entity.id
_entity.type
_entity.pdbx_description
1 polymer ?
#
loop_
_entity_poly.entity_id
_entity_poly.type
_entity_poly.pdbx_seq_one_letter_code
_entity_poly.pdbx_strand_id
1 'polypeptide(L)'
;MTPAAAPAASGFGTGIDDGWYRDVTDFAQRTHWLQPFMSAYTTAGVAALAVLAALAWWPARRAGDRTAMTAVVWTGVGTVVAVAANLGLKQVFTETRPCDALAHVV
;
A
#
# COMPACT_ATOMS: atom_id res chain seq x y z
N MET A 1 -8.71 17.44 -30.06
CA MET A 1 -9.11 16.24 -29.29
C MET A 1 -9.57 16.72 -27.93
N THR A 2 -10.87 16.89 -27.77
CA THR A 2 -11.53 17.21 -26.49
C THR A 2 -11.45 15.96 -25.61
N PRO A 3 -10.92 16.02 -24.37
CA PRO A 3 -11.05 14.89 -23.46
C PRO A 3 -12.54 14.74 -23.14
N ALA A 4 -13.11 13.60 -23.51
CA ALA A 4 -14.43 13.20 -23.05
C ALA A 4 -14.37 13.11 -21.52
N ALA A 5 -15.17 13.92 -20.84
CA ALA A 5 -15.35 13.80 -19.39
C ALA A 5 -15.81 12.37 -19.11
N ALA A 6 -15.00 11.61 -18.38
CA ALA A 6 -15.38 10.30 -17.91
C ALA A 6 -16.65 10.45 -17.04
N PRO A 7 -17.62 9.54 -17.14
CA PRO A 7 -18.80 9.58 -16.28
C PRO A 7 -18.32 9.55 -14.82
N ALA A 8 -18.82 10.49 -14.02
CA ALA A 8 -18.58 10.52 -12.58
C ALA A 8 -18.98 9.16 -12.01
N ALA A 9 -17.99 8.41 -11.51
CA ALA A 9 -18.21 7.11 -10.93
C ALA A 9 -19.15 7.26 -9.72
N SER A 10 -20.42 6.91 -9.93
CA SER A 10 -21.42 6.79 -8.88
C SER A 10 -21.10 5.55 -8.05
N GLY A 11 -20.64 5.74 -6.82
CA GLY A 11 -20.35 4.61 -5.93
C GLY A 11 -20.01 4.97 -4.49
N PHE A 12 -18.81 5.48 -4.23
CA PHE A 12 -18.28 5.50 -2.85
C PHE A 12 -17.49 6.75 -2.43
N GLY A 13 -17.15 7.68 -3.33
CA GLY A 13 -16.16 8.74 -3.03
C GLY A 13 -16.65 10.19 -3.16
N THR A 14 -17.68 10.62 -2.43
CA THR A 14 -18.03 12.07 -2.38
C THR A 14 -18.38 12.62 -0.99
N GLY A 15 -18.34 11.79 0.06
CA GLY A 15 -18.83 12.20 1.40
C GLY A 15 -17.81 12.10 2.53
N ILE A 16 -17.08 10.98 2.62
CA ILE A 16 -16.24 10.66 3.79
C ILE A 16 -14.75 10.73 3.44
N ASP A 17 -14.30 10.02 2.41
CA ASP A 17 -12.87 9.89 2.09
C ASP A 17 -12.22 11.17 1.54
N ASP A 18 -13.02 12.01 0.86
CA ASP A 18 -12.56 13.25 0.26
C ASP A 18 -11.97 14.25 1.26
N GLY A 19 -12.57 14.36 2.45
CA GLY A 19 -12.08 15.23 3.53
C GLY A 19 -10.75 14.73 4.07
N TRP A 20 -10.67 13.44 4.37
CA TRP A 20 -9.47 12.78 4.87
C TRP A 20 -8.31 12.85 3.87
N TYR A 21 -8.59 12.65 2.59
CA TYR A 21 -7.59 12.76 1.53
C TYR A 21 -7.02 14.18 1.44
N ARG A 22 -7.88 15.21 1.50
CA ARG A 22 -7.44 16.61 1.53
C ARG A 22 -6.59 16.91 2.77
N ASP A 23 -7.01 16.50 3.95
CA ASP A 23 -6.26 16.76 5.19
C ASP A 23 -4.85 16.16 5.15
N VAL A 24 -4.72 14.92 4.66
CA VAL A 24 -3.43 14.24 4.53
C VAL A 24 -2.54 14.91 3.48
N THR A 25 -3.09 15.29 2.33
CA THR A 25 -2.33 15.97 1.27
C THR A 25 -1.89 17.37 1.70
N ASP A 26 -2.76 18.15 2.34
CA ASP A 26 -2.42 19.45 2.93
C ASP A 26 -1.30 19.33 3.97
N PHE A 27 -1.36 18.31 4.83
CA PHE A 27 -0.30 18.02 5.78
C PHE A 27 1.02 17.70 5.07
N ALA A 28 0.99 16.86 4.04
CA ALA A 28 2.18 16.50 3.27
C ALA A 28 2.81 17.74 2.61
N GLN A 29 2.00 18.64 2.03
CA GLN A 29 2.46 19.89 1.43
C GLN A 29 3.15 20.81 2.44
N ARG A 30 2.65 20.86 3.68
CA ARG A 30 3.25 21.67 4.77
C ARG A 30 4.50 21.03 5.39
N THR A 31 4.78 19.76 5.10
CA THR A 31 5.80 18.96 5.81
C THR A 31 6.82 18.33 4.86
N HIS A 32 7.38 19.12 3.95
CA HIS A 32 8.32 18.65 2.92
C HIS A 32 9.56 17.91 3.48
N TRP A 33 10.00 18.24 4.70
CA TRP A 33 11.13 17.55 5.35
C TRP A 33 10.83 16.09 5.69
N LEU A 34 9.54 15.71 5.82
CA LEU A 34 9.11 14.36 6.14
C LEU A 34 8.98 13.48 4.89
N GLN A 35 8.84 14.09 3.71
CA GLN A 35 8.68 13.38 2.44
C GLN A 35 9.78 12.34 2.15
N PRO A 36 11.08 12.63 2.30
CA PRO A 36 12.11 11.61 2.06
C PRO A 36 12.00 10.41 3.00
N PHE A 37 11.60 10.62 4.26
CA PHE A 37 11.41 9.53 5.22
C PHE A 37 10.23 8.64 4.84
N MET A 38 9.11 9.23 4.43
CA MET A 38 7.93 8.48 3.97
C MET A 38 8.19 7.73 2.65
N SER A 39 8.92 8.36 1.73
CA SER A 39 9.36 7.71 0.49
C SER A 39 10.30 6.52 0.78
N ALA A 40 11.26 6.71 1.70
CA ALA A 40 12.12 5.63 2.15
C ALA A 40 11.34 4.52 2.84
N TYR A 41 10.39 4.85 3.72
CA TYR A 41 9.54 3.87 4.41
C TYR A 41 8.72 3.03 3.44
N THR A 42 8.05 3.64 2.47
CA THR A 42 7.21 2.93 1.49
C THR A 42 8.03 2.01 0.58
N THR A 43 9.28 2.36 0.29
CA THR A 43 10.19 1.54 -0.53
C THR A 43 10.85 0.44 0.31
N ALA A 44 11.36 0.80 1.49
CA ALA A 44 12.19 -0.07 2.31
C ALA A 44 11.39 -0.95 3.27
N GLY A 45 10.11 -0.66 3.54
CA GLY A 45 9.30 -1.43 4.49
C GLY A 45 9.21 -2.92 4.12
N VAL A 46 9.04 -3.23 2.84
CA VAL A 46 9.04 -4.62 2.36
C VAL A 46 10.44 -5.26 2.50
N ALA A 47 11.49 -4.50 2.20
CA ALA A 47 12.86 -4.97 2.40
C ALA A 47 13.16 -5.25 3.87
N ALA A 48 12.68 -4.39 4.78
CA ALA A 48 12.80 -4.59 6.23
C ALA A 48 12.06 -5.86 6.69
N LEU A 49 10.84 -6.10 6.20
CA LEU A 49 10.12 -7.34 6.48
C LEU A 49 10.89 -8.57 5.99
N ALA A 50 11.48 -8.52 4.79
CA ALA A 50 12.29 -9.60 4.25
C ALA A 50 13.55 -9.87 5.10
N VAL A 51 14.20 -8.81 5.59
CA VAL A 51 15.33 -8.93 6.52
C VAL A 51 14.90 -9.57 7.83
N LEU A 52 13.78 -9.14 8.42
CA LEU A 52 13.24 -9.75 9.65
C LEU A 52 12.89 -11.23 9.45
N ALA A 53 12.30 -11.60 8.32
CA ALA A 53 12.03 -12.99 7.97
C ALA A 53 13.33 -13.81 7.85
N ALA A 54 14.38 -13.25 7.23
CA ALA A 54 15.68 -13.90 7.13
C ALA A 54 16.36 -14.06 8.50
N LEU A 55 16.27 -13.04 9.37
CA LEU A 55 16.76 -13.08 10.74
C LEU A 55 16.02 -14.12 11.59
N ALA A 56 14.72 -14.30 11.38
CA ALA A 56 13.94 -15.36 12.04
C ALA A 56 14.25 -16.76 11.47
N TRP A 57 14.45 -16.87 10.16
CA TRP A 57 14.73 -18.12 9.47
C TRP A 57 16.06 -18.74 9.86
N TRP A 58 17.11 -17.94 9.96
CA TRP A 58 18.48 -18.46 10.08
C TRP A 58 18.74 -19.21 11.39
N PRO A 59 18.35 -18.70 12.58
CA PRO A 59 18.43 -19.44 13.83
C PRO A 59 17.47 -20.63 13.85
N ALA A 60 16.22 -20.46 13.37
CA ALA A 60 15.23 -21.54 13.33
C ALA A 60 15.73 -22.75 12.53
N ARG A 61 16.35 -22.49 11.37
CA ARG A 61 16.96 -23.52 10.52
C ARG A 61 18.11 -24.24 11.23
N ARG A 62 18.98 -23.50 11.95
CA ARG A 62 20.09 -24.09 12.69
C ARG A 62 19.63 -24.94 13.87
N ALA A 63 18.55 -24.54 14.54
CA ALA A 63 17.97 -25.27 15.66
C ALA A 63 17.05 -26.43 15.23
N GLY A 64 16.70 -26.53 13.95
CA GLY A 64 15.73 -27.51 13.46
C GLY A 64 14.29 -27.24 13.95
N ASP A 65 13.99 -26.00 14.35
CA ASP A 65 12.67 -25.60 14.85
C ASP A 65 11.68 -25.48 13.68
N ARG A 66 10.95 -26.57 13.44
CA ARG A 66 9.96 -26.66 12.36
C ARG A 66 8.85 -25.64 12.50
N THR A 67 8.45 -25.29 13.72
CA THR A 67 7.34 -24.35 13.98
C THR A 67 7.74 -22.94 13.61
N ALA A 68 8.94 -22.51 13.98
CA ALA A 68 9.45 -21.20 13.58
C ALA A 68 9.68 -21.13 12.06
N MET A 69 10.18 -22.21 11.44
CA MET A 69 10.36 -22.28 9.98
C MET A 69 9.02 -22.20 9.23
N THR A 70 7.99 -22.92 9.67
CA THR A 70 6.66 -22.85 9.03
C THR A 70 6.03 -21.46 9.18
N ALA A 71 6.20 -20.80 10.32
CA ALA A 71 5.71 -19.43 10.52
C ALA A 71 6.35 -18.43 9.53
N VAL A 72 7.66 -18.53 9.30
CA VAL A 72 8.35 -17.68 8.32
C VAL A 72 7.85 -17.95 6.90
N VAL A 73 7.67 -19.22 6.52
CA VAL A 73 7.11 -19.59 5.21
C VAL A 73 5.69 -19.03 5.05
N TRP A 74 4.84 -19.19 6.06
CA TRP A 74 3.47 -18.66 6.05
C TRP A 74 3.41 -17.14 5.92
N THR A 75 4.37 -16.42 6.49
CA THR A 75 4.48 -14.96 6.32
C THR A 75 4.67 -14.59 4.84
N GLY A 76 5.55 -15.31 4.13
CA GLY A 76 5.77 -15.12 2.69
C GLY A 76 4.54 -15.51 1.86
N VAL A 77 3.96 -16.68 2.12
CA VAL A 77 2.75 -17.16 1.43
C VAL A 77 1.59 -16.18 1.62
N GLY A 78 1.34 -15.74 2.85
CA GLY A 78 0.30 -14.77 3.15
C GLY A 78 0.49 -13.45 2.40
N THR A 79 1.73 -12.98 2.29
CA THR A 79 2.07 -11.77 1.53
C THR A 79 1.72 -11.92 0.05
N VAL A 80 2.09 -13.05 -0.57
CA VAL A 80 1.78 -13.33 -1.99
C VAL A 80 0.27 -13.39 -2.22
N VAL A 81 -0.46 -14.08 -1.35
CA VAL A 81 -1.93 -14.19 -1.43
C VAL A 81 -2.58 -12.81 -1.31
N ALA A 82 -2.15 -12.00 -0.34
CA ALA A 82 -2.68 -10.65 -0.16
C ALA A 82 -2.43 -9.76 -1.39
N VAL A 83 -1.21 -9.81 -1.97
CA VAL A 83 -0.87 -9.05 -3.18
C VAL A 83 -1.72 -9.51 -4.36
N ALA A 84 -1.88 -10.82 -4.56
CA ALA A 84 -2.70 -11.38 -5.64
C ALA A 84 -4.16 -10.94 -5.51
N ALA A 85 -4.73 -11.02 -4.31
CA ALA A 85 -6.08 -10.55 -4.03
C ALA A 85 -6.23 -9.05 -4.33
N ASN A 86 -5.30 -8.22 -3.85
CA ASN A 86 -5.29 -6.77 -4.13
C ASN A 86 -5.19 -6.47 -5.63
N LEU A 87 -4.36 -7.20 -6.38
CA LEU A 87 -4.26 -7.04 -7.84
C LEU A 87 -5.57 -7.41 -8.53
N GLY A 88 -6.20 -8.51 -8.12
CA GLY A 88 -7.50 -8.94 -8.65
C GLY A 88 -8.61 -7.92 -8.36
N LEU A 89 -8.72 -7.47 -7.11
CA LEU A 89 -9.67 -6.45 -6.68
C LEU A 89 -9.52 -5.16 -7.49
N LYS A 90 -8.29 -4.72 -7.74
CA LYS A 90 -8.01 -3.53 -8.56
C LYS A 90 -8.56 -3.64 -9.98
N GLN A 91 -8.53 -4.84 -10.59
CA GLN A 91 -9.11 -5.05 -11.92
C GLN A 91 -10.65 -5.08 -11.91
N VAL A 92 -11.26 -5.49 -10.79
CA VAL A 92 -12.72 -5.57 -10.66
C VAL A 92 -13.32 -4.18 -10.44
N PHE A 93 -12.78 -3.42 -9.48
CA PHE A 93 -13.36 -2.14 -9.08
C PHE A 93 -12.94 -0.97 -9.97
N THR A 94 -11.72 -0.99 -10.52
CA THR A 94 -11.20 0.03 -11.44
C THR A 94 -11.53 1.47 -11.01
N GLU A 95 -11.35 1.78 -9.73
CA GLU A 95 -11.64 3.10 -9.20
C GLU A 95 -10.64 4.14 -9.71
N THR A 96 -11.15 5.35 -10.02
CA THR A 96 -10.31 6.48 -10.41
C THR A 96 -9.54 6.98 -9.18
N ARG A 97 -8.25 7.30 -9.34
CA ARG A 97 -7.45 7.78 -8.22
C ARG A 97 -7.96 9.15 -7.76
N PRO A 98 -7.99 9.44 -6.44
CA PRO A 98 -8.47 10.73 -5.95
C PRO A 98 -7.72 11.95 -6.53
N CYS A 99 -6.43 11.81 -6.81
CA CYS A 99 -5.63 12.84 -7.48
C CYS A 99 -6.10 13.18 -8.91
N ASP A 100 -6.82 12.28 -9.56
CA ASP A 100 -7.36 12.48 -10.90
C ASP A 100 -8.83 12.93 -10.86
N ALA A 101 -9.53 12.67 -9.75
CA ALA A 101 -10.97 12.89 -9.60
C ALA A 101 -11.33 14.18 -8.82
N LEU A 102 -10.50 14.59 -7.87
CA LEU A 102 -10.77 15.74 -7.00
C LEU A 102 -10.14 17.02 -7.55
N ALA A 103 -10.93 18.08 -7.66
CA ALA A 103 -10.41 19.40 -8.03
C ALA A 103 -9.62 20.02 -6.86
N HIS A 104 -8.53 20.72 -7.19
CA HIS A 104 -7.71 21.52 -6.27
C HIS A 104 -6.97 20.74 -5.15
N VAL A 105 -6.69 19.46 -5.35
CA VAL A 105 -5.71 18.70 -4.54
C VAL A 105 -4.40 18.60 -5.31
N VAL A 106 -3.28 18.89 -4.65
CA VAL A 106 -1.92 18.97 -5.25
C VAL A 106 -1.01 17.89 -4.71
#